data_AF-A0A925XY99-F1
#
_entry.id   AF-A0A925XY99-F1
#
_cell.length_a   1.000
_cell.length_b   1.000
_cell.length_c   1.000
_cell.angle_alpha   90.00
_cell.angle_beta   90.00
_cell.angle_gamma   90.00
#
_symmetry.space_group_name_H-M   'P 1'
#
loop_
_entity.id
_entity.type
_entity.pdbx_description
1 polymer ?
#
loop_
_entity_poly.entity_id
_entity_poly.type
_entity_poly.pdbx_seq_one_letter_code
_entity_poly.pdbx_strand_id
1 'polypeptide(L)' 'MSNLLYIVAVILIIAWAIGYMGFHAGGIIHILLVIALIAVILRVISGRRAL' A
#
# COMPACT_ATOMS: atom_id res chain seq x y z
N MET A 1 9.66 -17.43 2.70
CA MET A 1 9.36 -16.16 3.41
C MET A 1 8.75 -15.06 2.52
N SER A 2 8.57 -15.25 1.20
CA SER A 2 7.93 -14.25 0.30
C SER A 2 6.42 -14.11 0.45
N ASN A 3 5.74 -15.06 1.10
CA ASN A 3 4.28 -15.10 1.15
C ASN A 3 3.68 -14.01 2.04
N LEU A 4 4.35 -13.69 3.15
CA LEU A 4 3.88 -12.67 4.10
C LEU A 4 3.95 -11.26 3.47
N LEU A 5 4.99 -10.98 2.69
CA LEU A 5 5.12 -9.68 2.05
C LEU A 5 4.08 -9.47 0.94
N TYR A 6 3.86 -10.53 0.16
CA TYR A 6 2.84 -10.56 -0.88
C TYR A 6 1.42 -10.38 -0.31
N ILE A 7 1.06 -11.13 0.74
CA ILE A 7 -0.24 -11.02 1.40
C ILE A 7 -0.48 -9.59 1.90
N VAL A 8 0.51 -8.99 2.57
CA VAL A 8 0.40 -7.60 3.04
C VAL A 8 0.27 -6.62 1.88
N ALA A 9 0.97 -6.83 0.76
CA ALA A 9 0.86 -5.96 -0.42
C ALA A 9 -0.55 -6.04 -1.04
N VAL A 10 -1.11 -7.25 -1.15
CA VAL A 10 -2.49 -7.47 -1.64
C VAL A 10 -3.51 -6.81 -0.72
N ILE A 11 -3.37 -6.97 0.60
CA ILE A 11 -4.26 -6.32 1.58
C ILE A 11 -4.18 -4.80 1.46
N LEU A 12 -2.97 -4.24 1.30
CA LEU A 12 -2.80 -2.79 1.15
C LEU A 12 -3.50 -2.24 -0.10
N ILE A 13 -3.41 -2.96 -1.22
CA ILE A 13 -4.05 -2.56 -2.48
C ILE A 13 -5.58 -2.62 -2.34
N ILE A 14 -6.12 -3.67 -1.72
CA ILE A 14 -7.56 -3.82 -1.51
C ILE A 14 -8.10 -2.74 -0.57
N ALA A 15 -7.42 -2.49 0.56
CA ALA A 15 -7.79 -1.44 1.50
C ALA A 15 -7.72 -0.04 0.85
N TRP A 16 -6.72 0.21 -0.01
CA TRP A 16 -6.62 1.46 -0.79
C TRP A 16 -7.78 1.62 -1.77
N ALA A 17 -8.13 0.58 -2.53
CA ALA A 17 -9.23 0.64 -3.49
C ALA A 17 -10.58 0.91 -2.80
N ILE A 18 -10.84 0.26 -1.66
CA ILE A 18 -12.03 0.49 -0.84
C ILE A 18 -12.03 1.91 -0.27
N GLY A 19 -10.88 2.40 0.20
CA GLY A 19 -10.74 3.77 0.71
C GLY A 19 -10.95 4.85 -0.37
N TYR A 20 -10.39 4.65 -1.56
CA TYR A 20 -10.53 5.55 -2.70
C TYR A 20 -11.98 5.64 -3.22
N MET A 21 -12.67 4.50 -3.31
CA MET A 21 -14.06 4.44 -3.79
C MET A 21 -15.09 4.86 -2.74
N GLY A 22 -14.88 4.47 -1.47
CA GLY A 22 -15.85 4.70 -0.39
C GLY A 22 -15.76 6.08 0.24
N PHE A 23 -14.59 6.73 0.16
CA PHE A 23 -14.38 8.04 0.76
C PHE A 23 -13.95 9.06 -0.28
N HIS A 24 -14.92 9.86 -0.75
CA HIS A 24 -14.64 11.24 -1.20
C HIS A 24 -14.30 12.12 0.03
N ALA A 25 -13.53 11.58 0.97
CA ALA A 25 -13.15 12.30 2.17
C ALA A 25 -11.97 13.20 1.81
N GLY A 26 -12.09 14.47 2.14
CA GLY A 26 -11.11 15.51 1.85
C GLY A 26 -9.67 15.20 2.30
N GLY A 27 -8.77 16.14 2.03
CA GLY A 27 -7.32 15.97 1.85
C GLY A 27 -6.55 15.03 2.80
N ILE A 28 -7.00 14.78 4.04
CA ILE A 28 -6.36 13.88 5.00
C ILE A 28 -6.37 12.42 4.53
N ILE A 29 -7.50 11.89 4.05
CA ILE A 29 -7.55 10.49 3.56
C ILE A 29 -6.68 10.35 2.31
N HIS A 30 -6.65 11.38 1.47
CA HIS A 30 -5.81 11.39 0.27
C HIS A 30 -4.32 11.30 0.63
N ILE A 31 -3.85 12.05 1.64
CA ILE A 31 -2.47 11.99 2.13
C ILE A 31 -2.12 10.59 2.67
N LEU A 32 -3.01 9.99 3.46
CA LEU A 32 -2.80 8.63 3.98
C LEU A 32 -2.71 7.58 2.86
N LEU A 33 -3.52 7.71 1.80
CA LEU A 33 -3.45 6.84 0.62
C LEU A 33 -2.15 7.03 -0.17
N VAL A 34 -1.64 8.27 -0.30
CA VAL A 34 -0.35 8.54 -0.95
C VAL A 34 0.80 7.89 -0.18
N ILE A 35 0.82 8.00 1.16
CA ILE A 35 1.83 7.34 2.00
C ILE A 35 1.77 5.82 1.83
N ALA A 36 0.56 5.23 1.81
CA ALA A 36 0.39 3.80 1.59
C ALA A 36 0.95 3.35 0.22
N LEU A 37 0.69 4.13 -0.84
CA LEU A 37 1.23 3.86 -2.18
C LEU A 37 2.76 3.91 -2.19
N ILE A 38 3.38 4.92 -1.57
CA ILE A 38 4.84 5.05 -1.45
C ILE A 38 5.42 3.85 -0.70
N ALA A 39 4.80 3.42 0.40
CA ALA A 39 5.25 2.26 1.16
C ALA A 39 5.22 0.96 0.32
N VAL A 40 4.19 0.75 -0.52
CA VAL A 40 4.13 -0.38 -1.46
C VAL A 40 5.26 -0.29 -2.49
N ILE A 41 5.47 0.88 -3.10
CA ILE A 41 6.54 1.08 -4.09
C ILE A 41 7.90 0.79 -3.47
N LEU A 42 8.17 1.35 -2.29
CA LEU A 42 9.40 1.07 -1.53
C LEU A 42 9.54 -0.41 -1.26
N ARG A 43 8.48 -1.11 -0.85
CA ARG A 43 8.50 -2.56 -0.61
C ARG A 43 8.84 -3.38 -1.86
N VAL A 44 8.24 -3.03 -2.99
CA VAL A 44 8.45 -3.71 -4.28
C VAL A 44 9.89 -3.47 -4.75
N ILE A 45 10.38 -2.24 -4.67
CA ILE A 45 11.77 -1.88 -5.04
C ILE A 45 12.78 -2.53 -4.07
N SER A 46 12.46 -2.58 -2.77
CA SER A 46 13.29 -3.21 -1.74
C SER A 46 13.30 -4.75 -1.82
N GLY A 47 12.49 -5.34 -2.70
CA GLY A 47 12.26 -6.78 -2.84
C GLY A 47 13.49 -7.64 -3.15
N ARG A 48 14.70 -7.07 -3.28
CA ARG A 48 15.97 -7.83 -3.40
C ARG A 48 17.18 -7.11 -2.78
N ARG A 49 17.15 -6.86 -1.47
CA ARG A 49 18.41 -6.76 -0.72
C ARG A 49 18.28 -7.25 0.71
N ALA A 50 18.09 -8.56 0.81
CA ALA A 50 18.58 -9.33 1.94
C ALA A 50 19.66 -10.26 1.39
N LEU A 51 20.87 -9.71 1.21
CA LEU A 51 22.12 -10.48 1.14
C LEU A 51 22.90 -10.15 2.40
#